data_AF-A0A944GX85-F1
#
_entry.id   AF-A0A944GX85-F1
#
_cell.length_a   1.000
_cell.length_b   1.000
_cell.length_c   1.000
_cell.angle_alpha   90.00
_cell.angle_beta   90.00
_cell.angle_gamma   90.00
#
_symmetry.space_group_name_H-M   'P 1'
#
loop_
_entity.id
_entity.type
_entity.pdbx_description
1 polymer ?
#
loop_
_entity_poly.entity_id
_entity_poly.type
_entity_poly.pdbx_seq_one_letter_code
_entity_poly.pdbx_strand_id
1 'polypeptide(L)'
;MSLNARKVGILNMLMQTESYVSAGSVIAEWKIAESTVYRDITGINDWLERQKLQPVKHARTNGFYLDACEKVFIKEKLGRLNLDSEYHRSPRERQAWIGVLFLTREEPVFLDDLMEKLAVSRSTILRDLESLKSRLADHRLELKLGREEGYHIIGTEHDKRRSLVHFLARIHPEKDSHWLNPNPEILTDQNWSNELFASSEAAAIYHILFESEKILKIHYPDDMIEILSIHLLFLLKRYRQGKIMAMDPMEKVILKPSAEYQAAQYIGEQIAEKFNLTIPDDELCYISVCLMEAKNEVYCPNNAGENELLILKKLIEKMVKDFEDDFQLAFRNKEVLEQSLYFHLKSAYYRIIYRLEFENPLAATIISHYSDLFEETKKVIHHLEQAIGKEISNDEVALIAMHFGGWIEKPGLENDDGA
;
A
#
# COMPACT_ATOMS: atom_id res chain seq x y z
N MET A 1 -18.53 -24.56 8.07
CA MET A 1 -17.20 -24.06 8.53
C MET A 1 -17.02 -22.59 8.19
N SER A 2 -16.20 -21.84 8.93
CA SER A 2 -15.83 -20.45 8.63
C SER A 2 -15.14 -20.27 7.27
N LEU A 3 -15.34 -19.09 6.67
CA LEU A 3 -14.61 -18.58 5.52
C LEU A 3 -13.19 -18.15 5.94
N ASN A 4 -12.26 -18.11 5.01
CA ASN A 4 -10.93 -17.52 5.17
C ASN A 4 -10.62 -16.67 3.92
N ALA A 5 -9.53 -15.91 3.90
CA ALA A 5 -9.18 -15.01 2.78
C ALA A 5 -9.35 -15.68 1.40
N ARG A 6 -8.84 -16.90 1.27
CA ARG A 6 -8.91 -17.67 0.03
C ARG A 6 -10.34 -18.07 -0.34
N LYS A 7 -11.14 -18.56 0.61
CA LYS A 7 -12.54 -18.92 0.36
C LYS A 7 -13.37 -17.69 -0.01
N VAL A 8 -13.10 -16.53 0.61
CA VAL A 8 -13.75 -15.26 0.26
C VAL A 8 -13.37 -14.86 -1.16
N GLY A 9 -12.08 -14.92 -1.51
CA GLY A 9 -11.64 -14.60 -2.87
C GLY A 9 -12.19 -15.56 -3.94
N ILE A 10 -12.27 -16.86 -3.65
CA ILE A 10 -12.97 -17.83 -4.53
C ILE A 10 -14.45 -17.48 -4.67
N LEU A 11 -15.11 -17.09 -3.57
CA LEU A 11 -16.51 -16.66 -3.60
C LEU A 11 -16.68 -15.36 -4.41
N ASN A 12 -15.75 -14.40 -4.31
CA ASN A 12 -15.73 -13.18 -5.12
C ASN A 12 -15.58 -13.48 -6.61
N MET A 13 -14.70 -14.41 -6.99
CA MET A 13 -14.56 -14.87 -8.39
C MET A 13 -15.89 -15.40 -8.93
N LEU A 14 -16.62 -16.20 -8.13
CA LEU A 14 -17.93 -16.75 -8.49
C LEU A 14 -19.00 -15.65 -8.60
N MET A 15 -18.90 -14.61 -7.77
CA MET A 15 -19.81 -13.47 -7.78
C MET A 15 -19.64 -12.61 -9.04
N GLN A 16 -18.39 -12.32 -9.42
CA GLN A 16 -18.05 -11.47 -10.57
C GLN A 16 -18.29 -12.14 -11.93
N THR A 17 -18.24 -13.48 -11.99
CA THR A 17 -18.38 -14.21 -13.26
C THR A 17 -19.83 -14.52 -13.60
N GLU A 18 -20.35 -14.04 -14.73
CA GLU A 18 -21.75 -14.30 -15.14
C GLU A 18 -22.06 -15.76 -15.46
N SER A 19 -21.04 -16.54 -15.83
CA SER A 19 -21.17 -17.94 -16.22
C SER A 19 -20.51 -18.89 -15.22
N TYR A 20 -19.33 -19.45 -15.54
CA TYR A 20 -18.68 -20.48 -14.74
C TYR A 20 -17.24 -20.11 -14.40
N VAL A 21 -16.81 -20.48 -13.20
CA VAL A 21 -15.41 -20.45 -12.76
C VAL A 21 -14.86 -21.87 -12.81
N SER A 22 -13.91 -22.11 -13.70
CA SER A 22 -13.28 -23.45 -13.83
C SER A 22 -12.38 -23.75 -12.63
N ALA A 23 -12.25 -25.03 -12.25
CA ALA A 23 -11.30 -25.43 -11.22
C ALA A 23 -9.85 -25.04 -11.60
N GLY A 24 -9.51 -25.11 -12.89
CA GLY A 24 -8.21 -24.68 -13.42
C GLY A 24 -7.94 -23.19 -13.20
N SER A 25 -8.95 -22.33 -13.37
CA SER A 25 -8.85 -20.90 -13.09
C SER A 25 -8.56 -20.62 -11.61
N VAL A 26 -9.23 -21.33 -10.70
CA VAL A 26 -8.98 -21.21 -9.26
C VAL A 26 -7.57 -21.71 -8.89
N ILE A 27 -7.13 -22.83 -9.48
CA ILE A 27 -5.78 -23.39 -9.28
C ILE A 27 -4.70 -22.40 -9.73
N ALA A 28 -4.87 -21.80 -10.91
CA ALA A 28 -3.91 -20.85 -11.47
C ALA A 28 -3.81 -19.58 -10.61
N GLU A 29 -4.95 -19.03 -10.21
CA GLU A 29 -5.03 -17.80 -9.41
C GLU A 29 -4.44 -18.00 -8.00
N TRP A 30 -4.89 -19.05 -7.29
CA TRP A 30 -4.54 -19.27 -5.89
C TRP A 30 -3.33 -20.17 -5.67
N LYS A 31 -2.76 -20.73 -6.74
CA LYS A 31 -1.60 -21.64 -6.72
C LYS A 31 -1.78 -22.81 -5.75
N ILE A 32 -2.96 -23.44 -5.81
CA ILE A 32 -3.34 -24.56 -4.93
C ILE A 32 -3.58 -25.85 -5.70
N ALA A 33 -3.49 -27.00 -5.03
CA ALA A 33 -3.89 -28.27 -5.61
C ALA A 33 -5.41 -28.33 -5.86
N GLU A 34 -5.82 -29.05 -6.89
CA GLU A 34 -7.23 -29.25 -7.26
C GLU A 34 -8.08 -29.77 -6.09
N SER A 35 -7.55 -30.69 -5.29
CA SER A 35 -8.21 -31.20 -4.08
C SER A 35 -8.52 -30.11 -3.05
N THR A 36 -7.71 -29.04 -3.01
CA THR A 36 -7.95 -27.89 -2.12
C THR A 36 -9.09 -27.00 -2.65
N VAL A 37 -9.24 -26.86 -3.97
CA VAL A 37 -10.37 -26.14 -4.58
C VAL A 37 -11.68 -26.75 -4.14
N TYR A 38 -11.84 -28.07 -4.32
CA TYR A 38 -13.07 -28.76 -3.92
C TYR A 38 -13.36 -28.64 -2.43
N ARG A 39 -12.32 -28.76 -1.57
CA ARG A 39 -12.46 -28.55 -0.12
C ARG A 39 -12.89 -27.11 0.23
N ASP A 40 -12.34 -26.12 -0.46
CA ASP A 40 -12.70 -24.72 -0.23
C ASP A 40 -14.13 -24.43 -0.70
N ILE A 41 -14.55 -24.99 -1.85
CA ILE A 41 -15.95 -24.94 -2.32
C ILE A 41 -16.90 -25.60 -1.32
N THR A 42 -16.55 -26.76 -0.76
CA THR A 42 -17.34 -27.37 0.34
C THR A 42 -17.44 -26.41 1.53
N GLY A 43 -16.32 -25.79 1.93
CA GLY A 43 -16.32 -24.81 3.02
C GLY A 43 -17.15 -23.56 2.73
N ILE A 44 -17.23 -23.12 1.48
CA ILE A 44 -18.10 -22.03 1.01
C ILE A 44 -19.57 -22.48 1.07
N ASN A 45 -19.89 -23.69 0.60
CA ASN A 45 -21.25 -24.23 0.66
C ASN A 45 -21.77 -24.35 2.10
N ASP A 46 -20.94 -24.82 3.03
CA ASP A 46 -21.29 -24.83 4.46
C ASP A 46 -21.63 -23.43 5.01
N TRP A 47 -20.99 -22.39 4.46
CA TRP A 47 -21.25 -21.01 4.85
C TRP A 47 -22.56 -20.50 4.24
N LEU A 48 -22.75 -20.71 2.92
CA LEU A 48 -23.98 -20.37 2.20
C LEU A 48 -25.21 -21.00 2.87
N GLU A 49 -25.15 -22.29 3.19
CA GLU A 49 -26.26 -23.00 3.85
C GLU A 49 -26.61 -22.41 5.22
N ARG A 50 -25.61 -22.00 6.02
CA ARG A 50 -25.86 -21.33 7.32
C ARG A 50 -26.49 -19.96 7.17
N GLN A 51 -26.19 -19.27 6.08
CA GLN A 51 -26.85 -18.02 5.69
C GLN A 51 -28.22 -18.22 5.02
N LYS A 52 -28.67 -19.48 4.89
CA LYS A 52 -29.91 -19.89 4.19
C LYS A 52 -29.90 -19.55 2.70
N LEU A 53 -28.72 -19.60 2.08
CA LEU A 53 -28.46 -19.37 0.66
C LEU A 53 -28.21 -20.70 -0.05
N GLN A 54 -28.38 -20.71 -1.38
CA GLN A 54 -28.10 -21.91 -2.15
C GLN A 54 -26.60 -22.17 -2.27
N PRO A 55 -26.17 -23.45 -2.26
CA PRO A 55 -24.77 -23.80 -2.44
C PRO A 55 -24.30 -23.48 -3.87
N VAL A 56 -22.99 -23.33 -4.02
CA VAL A 56 -22.30 -23.27 -5.31
C VAL A 56 -22.63 -24.53 -6.11
N LYS A 57 -23.12 -24.32 -7.33
CA LYS A 57 -23.43 -25.41 -8.27
C LYS A 57 -22.19 -25.77 -9.07
N HIS A 58 -22.06 -27.05 -9.43
CA HIS A 58 -20.93 -27.56 -10.20
C HIS A 58 -21.42 -28.22 -11.49
N ALA A 59 -21.13 -27.58 -12.62
CA ALA A 59 -21.31 -28.16 -13.95
C ALA A 59 -20.04 -28.93 -14.31
N ARG A 60 -20.13 -30.26 -14.37
CA ARG A 60 -18.99 -31.19 -14.55
C ARG A 60 -17.99 -30.81 -15.65
N THR A 61 -18.41 -30.13 -16.71
CA THR A 61 -17.56 -29.72 -17.83
C THR A 61 -17.12 -28.25 -17.79
N ASN A 62 -17.88 -27.38 -17.10
CA ASN A 62 -17.73 -25.93 -17.21
C ASN A 62 -17.20 -25.28 -15.92
N GLY A 63 -17.33 -25.97 -14.77
CA GLY A 63 -16.85 -25.49 -13.47
C GLY A 63 -17.96 -25.10 -12.51
N PHE A 64 -17.66 -24.19 -11.61
CA PHE A 64 -18.51 -23.75 -10.50
C PHE A 64 -19.29 -22.48 -10.85
N TYR A 65 -20.53 -22.34 -10.37
CA TYR A 65 -21.31 -21.12 -10.57
C TYR A 65 -22.33 -20.89 -9.45
N LEU A 66 -22.80 -19.64 -9.37
CA LEU A 66 -23.88 -19.19 -8.47
C LEU A 66 -25.04 -18.65 -9.30
N ASP A 67 -26.27 -18.91 -8.87
CA ASP A 67 -27.45 -18.35 -9.52
C ASP A 67 -27.49 -16.82 -9.35
N ALA A 68 -27.90 -16.10 -10.39
CA ALA A 68 -27.92 -14.63 -10.39
C ALA A 68 -28.73 -14.02 -9.24
N CYS A 69 -29.84 -14.64 -8.84
CA CYS A 69 -30.65 -14.20 -7.71
C CYS A 69 -29.89 -14.34 -6.37
N GLU A 70 -29.16 -15.44 -6.19
CA GLU A 70 -28.40 -15.71 -4.97
C GLU A 70 -27.23 -14.73 -4.83
N LYS A 71 -26.61 -14.31 -5.94
CA LYS A 71 -25.51 -13.34 -5.91
C LYS A 71 -25.91 -12.03 -5.23
N VAL A 72 -27.14 -11.55 -5.39
CA VAL A 72 -27.60 -10.32 -4.72
C VAL A 72 -27.60 -10.49 -3.20
N PHE A 73 -28.14 -11.61 -2.72
CA PHE A 73 -28.20 -11.92 -1.29
C PHE A 73 -26.83 -12.28 -0.71
N ILE A 74 -26.00 -12.99 -1.47
CA ILE A 74 -24.62 -13.27 -1.12
C ILE A 74 -23.85 -11.95 -0.98
N LYS A 75 -24.04 -10.98 -1.88
CA LYS A 75 -23.41 -9.66 -1.80
C LYS A 75 -23.88 -8.88 -0.56
N GLU A 76 -25.18 -8.89 -0.26
CA GLU A 76 -25.73 -8.27 0.95
C GLU A 76 -25.18 -8.92 2.23
N LYS A 77 -25.02 -10.25 2.24
CA LYS A 77 -24.50 -11.01 3.39
C LYS A 77 -22.98 -10.91 3.53
N LEU A 78 -22.22 -10.90 2.42
CA LEU A 78 -20.79 -10.60 2.38
C LEU A 78 -20.51 -9.17 2.82
N GLY A 79 -21.31 -8.20 2.36
CA GLY A 79 -21.21 -6.81 2.77
C GLY A 79 -21.51 -6.59 4.26
N ARG A 80 -22.36 -7.45 4.85
CA ARG A 80 -22.63 -7.54 6.30
C ARG A 80 -21.76 -8.55 7.05
N LEU A 81 -20.69 -9.10 6.45
CA LEU A 81 -19.76 -9.94 7.20
C LEU A 81 -19.03 -9.08 8.23
N ASN A 82 -19.63 -8.96 9.41
CA ASN A 82 -18.91 -8.67 10.64
C ASN A 82 -17.80 -9.73 10.74
N LEU A 83 -16.57 -9.28 10.54
CA LEU A 83 -15.34 -10.06 10.37
C LEU A 83 -14.95 -10.94 11.58
N ASP A 84 -15.84 -11.12 12.55
CA ASP A 84 -15.48 -11.65 13.87
C ASP A 84 -16.03 -13.02 14.24
N SER A 85 -17.06 -13.56 13.56
CA SER A 85 -17.56 -14.92 13.87
C SER A 85 -17.36 -15.95 12.76
N GLU A 86 -17.37 -15.55 11.48
CA GLU A 86 -17.36 -16.50 10.36
C GLU A 86 -16.11 -16.39 9.47
N TYR A 87 -15.22 -15.42 9.71
CA TYR A 87 -13.97 -15.24 8.97
C TYR A 87 -12.76 -15.68 9.81
N HIS A 88 -11.95 -16.59 9.28
CA HIS A 88 -10.69 -17.01 9.87
C HIS A 88 -9.53 -16.29 9.19
N ARG A 89 -9.02 -15.27 9.89
CA ARG A 89 -7.84 -14.50 9.50
C ARG A 89 -6.62 -15.42 9.39
N SER A 90 -5.91 -15.33 8.26
CA SER A 90 -4.63 -16.01 8.06
C SER A 90 -3.59 -15.51 9.09
N PRO A 91 -2.51 -16.26 9.36
CA PRO A 91 -1.44 -15.78 10.23
C PRO A 91 -0.87 -14.42 9.80
N ARG A 92 -0.74 -14.19 8.49
CA ARG A 92 -0.25 -12.91 7.94
C ARG A 92 -1.19 -11.75 8.29
N GLU A 93 -2.50 -11.94 8.13
CA GLU A 93 -3.51 -10.93 8.46
C GLU A 93 -3.61 -10.70 9.96
N ARG A 94 -3.60 -11.76 10.78
CA ARG A 94 -3.61 -11.61 12.25
C ARG A 94 -2.39 -10.82 12.72
N GLN A 95 -1.20 -11.12 12.23
CA GLN A 95 0.01 -10.37 12.54
C GLN A 95 -0.10 -8.90 12.13
N ALA A 96 -0.68 -8.62 10.96
CA ALA A 96 -0.89 -7.25 10.50
C ALA A 96 -1.88 -6.49 11.41
N TRP A 97 -3.00 -7.13 11.77
CA TRP A 97 -3.97 -6.57 12.72
C TRP A 97 -3.36 -6.31 14.10
N ILE A 98 -2.58 -7.24 14.64
CA ILE A 98 -1.85 -7.07 15.90
C ILE A 98 -0.88 -5.88 15.79
N GLY A 99 -0.17 -5.75 14.67
CA GLY A 99 0.73 -4.63 14.40
C GLY A 99 0.00 -3.28 14.41
N VAL A 100 -1.11 -3.16 13.66
CA VAL A 100 -1.95 -1.95 13.66
C VAL A 100 -2.44 -1.63 15.06
N LEU A 101 -3.02 -2.61 15.77
CA LEU A 101 -3.52 -2.44 17.13
C LEU A 101 -2.44 -1.88 18.07
N PHE A 102 -1.24 -2.46 18.07
CA PHE A 102 -0.16 -1.99 18.94
C PHE A 102 0.34 -0.59 18.60
N LEU A 103 0.32 -0.21 17.32
CA LEU A 103 0.73 1.11 16.85
C LEU A 103 -0.33 2.19 17.13
N THR A 104 -1.60 1.81 17.29
CA THR A 104 -2.71 2.75 17.49
C THR A 104 -3.44 2.65 18.82
N ARG A 105 -3.02 1.76 19.72
CA ARG A 105 -3.70 1.57 21.00
C ARG A 105 -3.69 2.84 21.86
N GLU A 106 -4.78 3.02 22.59
CA GLU A 106 -4.92 4.06 23.63
C GLU A 106 -4.80 3.46 25.03
N GLU A 107 -5.13 2.17 25.17
CA GLU A 107 -5.04 1.41 26.40
C GLU A 107 -3.97 0.31 26.29
N PRO A 108 -3.41 -0.18 27.42
CA PRO A 108 -2.54 -1.35 27.44
C PRO A 108 -3.22 -2.56 26.78
N VAL A 109 -2.45 -3.33 26.00
CA VAL A 109 -2.95 -4.55 25.33
C VAL A 109 -2.14 -5.75 25.80
N PHE A 110 -2.82 -6.73 26.37
CA PHE A 110 -2.26 -7.97 26.88
C PHE A 110 -2.64 -9.17 26.02
N LEU A 111 -2.11 -10.34 26.40
CA LEU A 111 -2.31 -11.58 25.65
C LEU A 111 -3.79 -11.98 25.59
N ASP A 112 -4.50 -11.83 26.69
CA ASP A 112 -5.91 -12.23 26.79
C ASP A 112 -6.79 -11.34 25.90
N ASP A 113 -6.50 -10.04 25.83
CA ASP A 113 -7.19 -9.10 24.93
C ASP A 113 -7.02 -9.52 23.46
N LEU A 114 -5.82 -9.95 23.07
CA LEU A 114 -5.56 -10.43 21.71
C LEU A 114 -6.27 -11.75 21.41
N MET A 115 -6.34 -12.66 22.38
CA MET A 115 -7.05 -13.93 22.24
C MET A 115 -8.55 -13.70 22.05
N GLU A 116 -9.14 -12.79 22.82
CA GLU A 116 -10.54 -12.40 22.71
C GLU A 116 -10.80 -11.70 21.37
N LYS A 117 -10.05 -10.64 21.06
CA LYS A 117 -10.24 -9.84 19.83
C LYS A 117 -10.07 -10.63 18.54
N LEU A 118 -9.13 -11.58 18.50
CA LEU A 118 -8.86 -12.38 17.30
C LEU A 118 -9.51 -13.76 17.33
N ALA A 119 -10.23 -14.11 18.41
CA ALA A 119 -10.89 -15.41 18.61
C ALA A 119 -9.97 -16.62 18.33
N VAL A 120 -8.72 -16.57 18.81
CA VAL A 120 -7.73 -17.66 18.63
C VAL A 120 -7.09 -18.09 19.95
N SER A 121 -6.53 -19.29 19.94
CA SER A 121 -5.87 -19.85 21.13
C SER A 121 -4.62 -19.06 21.54
N ARG A 122 -4.28 -19.15 22.84
CA ARG A 122 -3.04 -18.63 23.41
C ARG A 122 -1.79 -19.03 22.62
N SER A 123 -1.69 -20.30 22.22
CA SER A 123 -0.55 -20.82 21.45
C SER A 123 -0.47 -20.25 20.04
N THR A 124 -1.59 -19.80 19.47
CA THR A 124 -1.63 -19.14 18.17
C THR A 124 -1.14 -17.70 18.28
N ILE A 125 -1.65 -16.93 19.26
CA ILE A 125 -1.18 -15.56 19.49
C ILE A 125 0.31 -15.51 19.82
N LEU A 126 0.84 -16.41 20.66
CA LEU A 126 2.27 -16.43 20.97
C LEU A 126 3.15 -16.65 19.73
N ARG A 127 2.72 -17.52 18.79
CA ARG A 127 3.44 -17.72 17.52
C ARG A 127 3.34 -16.48 16.62
N ASP A 128 2.19 -15.82 16.61
CA ASP A 128 2.00 -14.58 15.86
C ASP A 128 2.87 -13.45 16.43
N LEU A 129 2.95 -13.32 17.75
CA LEU A 129 3.80 -12.33 18.43
C LEU A 129 5.29 -12.57 18.17
N GLU A 130 5.76 -13.82 18.17
CA GLU A 130 7.15 -14.14 17.84
C GLU A 130 7.47 -13.79 16.38
N SER A 131 6.55 -14.12 15.45
CA SER A 131 6.70 -13.77 14.04
C SER A 131 6.66 -12.25 13.83
N LEU A 132 5.79 -11.55 14.55
CA LEU A 132 5.67 -10.10 14.51
C LEU A 132 6.94 -9.42 15.04
N LYS A 133 7.55 -9.96 16.10
CA LYS A 133 8.80 -9.45 16.66
C LYS A 133 9.93 -9.44 15.63
N SER A 134 10.09 -10.53 14.86
CA SER A 134 11.08 -10.58 13.78
C SER A 134 10.80 -9.53 12.70
N ARG A 135 9.54 -9.41 12.26
CA ARG A 135 9.14 -8.44 11.23
C ARG A 135 9.29 -6.99 11.67
N LEU A 136 9.02 -6.68 12.94
CA LEU A 136 9.23 -5.35 13.51
C LEU A 136 10.71 -5.00 13.54
N ALA A 137 11.59 -5.98 13.80
CA ALA A 137 13.04 -5.77 13.79
C ALA A 137 13.56 -5.31 12.41
N ASP A 138 13.00 -5.85 11.32
CA ASP A 138 13.32 -5.41 9.94
C ASP A 138 13.00 -3.91 9.73
N HIS A 139 12.02 -3.39 10.47
CA HIS A 139 11.65 -1.98 10.48
C HIS A 139 12.31 -1.17 11.61
N ARG A 140 13.32 -1.71 12.31
CA ARG A 140 13.99 -1.07 13.46
C ARG A 140 13.07 -0.80 14.65
N LEU A 141 12.04 -1.63 14.78
CA LEU A 141 11.08 -1.58 15.87
C LEU A 141 11.28 -2.78 16.79
N GLU A 142 11.07 -2.58 18.08
CA GLU A 142 11.18 -3.63 19.09
C GLU A 142 9.83 -3.84 19.78
N LEU A 143 9.36 -5.09 19.85
CA LEU A 143 8.19 -5.46 20.63
C LEU A 143 8.60 -5.89 22.05
N LYS A 144 8.11 -5.15 23.06
CA LYS A 144 8.31 -5.47 24.49
C LYS A 144 6.99 -5.75 25.18
N LEU A 145 7.07 -6.40 26.33
CA LEU A 145 5.96 -6.60 27.25
C LEU A 145 6.28 -5.90 28.58
N GLY A 146 5.51 -4.88 28.91
CA GLY A 146 5.54 -4.20 30.21
C GLY A 146 4.46 -4.75 31.15
N ARG A 147 4.69 -4.68 32.47
CA ARG A 147 3.69 -5.12 33.47
C ARG A 147 2.40 -4.29 33.41
N GLU A 148 2.53 -2.98 33.28
CA GLU A 148 1.39 -2.05 33.25
C GLU A 148 1.04 -1.59 31.83
N GLU A 149 2.05 -1.48 30.96
CA GLU A 149 1.85 -1.00 29.58
C GLU A 149 1.39 -2.08 28.59
N GLY A 150 1.40 -3.35 29.00
CA GLY A 150 1.17 -4.48 28.12
C GLY A 150 2.21 -4.57 27.00
N TYR A 151 1.82 -5.21 25.90
CA TYR A 151 2.64 -5.31 24.70
C TYR A 151 2.79 -3.97 24.01
N HIS A 152 4.03 -3.59 23.69
CA HIS A 152 4.33 -2.30 23.11
C HIS A 152 5.51 -2.23 22.16
N ILE A 153 5.38 -1.34 21.18
CA ILE A 153 6.36 -1.14 20.12
C ILE A 153 7.24 0.06 20.45
N ILE A 154 8.54 -0.17 20.54
CA ILE A 154 9.59 0.84 20.74
C ILE A 154 10.27 1.12 19.41
N GLY A 155 10.58 2.39 19.17
CA GLY A 155 11.25 2.86 17.95
C GLY A 155 10.87 4.31 17.65
N THR A 156 11.44 4.86 16.59
CA THR A 156 11.16 6.24 16.17
C THR A 156 9.72 6.38 15.67
N GLU A 157 9.15 7.58 15.75
CA GLU A 157 7.81 7.82 15.20
C GLU A 157 7.75 7.55 13.70
N HIS A 158 8.84 7.91 13.01
CA HIS A 158 9.05 7.62 11.61
C HIS A 158 8.91 6.12 11.30
N ASP A 159 9.70 5.28 11.97
CA ASP A 159 9.67 3.83 11.75
C ASP A 159 8.29 3.22 12.08
N LYS A 160 7.63 3.73 13.11
CA LYS A 160 6.27 3.31 13.50
C LYS A 160 5.22 3.63 12.44
N ARG A 161 5.22 4.86 11.91
CA ARG A 161 4.27 5.28 10.86
C ARG A 161 4.50 4.49 9.57
N ARG A 162 5.76 4.24 9.19
CA ARG A 162 6.09 3.36 8.06
C ARG A 162 5.57 1.93 8.27
N SER A 163 5.80 1.34 9.44
CA SER A 163 5.29 -0.01 9.73
C SER A 163 3.76 -0.08 9.73
N LEU A 164 3.09 1.00 10.11
CA LEU A 164 1.63 1.08 10.06
C LEU A 164 1.11 0.94 8.62
N VAL A 165 1.68 1.71 7.69
CA VAL A 165 1.40 1.59 6.23
C VAL A 165 1.64 0.16 5.74
N HIS A 166 2.78 -0.44 6.13
CA HIS A 166 3.14 -1.81 5.75
C HIS A 166 2.15 -2.87 6.26
N PHE A 167 1.63 -2.71 7.48
CA PHE A 167 0.63 -3.61 8.03
C PHE A 167 -0.74 -3.41 7.39
N LEU A 168 -1.13 -2.16 7.13
CA LEU A 168 -2.40 -1.85 6.45
C LEU A 168 -2.49 -2.51 5.08
N ALA A 169 -1.44 -2.39 4.26
CA ALA A 169 -1.36 -3.05 2.95
C ALA A 169 -1.50 -4.60 3.01
N ARG A 170 -1.42 -5.21 4.19
CA ARG A 170 -1.51 -6.66 4.41
C ARG A 170 -2.81 -7.08 5.08
N ILE A 171 -3.65 -6.13 5.48
CA ILE A 171 -4.91 -6.42 6.16
C ILE A 171 -5.94 -6.93 5.14
N HIS A 172 -5.99 -6.44 3.90
CA HIS A 172 -6.78 -7.02 2.80
C HIS A 172 -6.04 -6.92 1.44
N PRO A 173 -5.94 -8.00 0.62
CA PRO A 173 -5.20 -7.99 -0.64
C PRO A 173 -6.02 -7.79 -1.92
N GLU A 174 -7.34 -7.60 -1.86
CA GLU A 174 -8.17 -7.51 -3.08
C GLU A 174 -8.42 -6.06 -3.49
N LYS A 175 -8.07 -5.74 -4.74
CA LYS A 175 -8.16 -4.43 -5.39
C LYS A 175 -9.58 -3.83 -5.42
N ASP A 176 -10.61 -4.59 -5.05
CA ASP A 176 -12.02 -4.18 -5.14
C ASP A 176 -12.68 -3.87 -3.78
N SER A 177 -11.95 -4.03 -2.66
CA SER A 177 -12.48 -3.56 -1.37
C SER A 177 -12.17 -2.08 -1.23
N HIS A 178 -13.14 -1.22 -1.53
CA HIS A 178 -13.12 0.20 -1.18
C HIS A 178 -13.14 0.32 0.35
N TRP A 179 -11.99 0.58 0.99
CA TRP A 179 -11.89 0.68 2.46
C TRP A 179 -12.66 1.90 3.00
N LEU A 180 -12.94 2.88 2.14
CA LEU A 180 -13.62 4.13 2.47
C LEU A 180 -14.83 4.39 1.57
N ASN A 181 -15.56 3.35 1.17
CA ASN A 181 -16.73 3.53 0.31
C ASN A 181 -17.69 4.59 0.91
N PRO A 182 -17.87 5.74 0.25
CA PRO A 182 -18.65 6.86 0.78
C PRO A 182 -20.16 6.62 0.66
N ASN A 183 -20.61 5.43 0.26
CA ASN A 183 -22.02 5.14 0.11
C ASN A 183 -22.73 5.12 1.48
N PRO A 184 -23.59 6.11 1.80
CA PRO A 184 -24.17 6.30 3.13
C PRO A 184 -25.03 5.13 3.60
N GLU A 185 -25.49 4.28 2.68
CA GLU A 185 -26.34 3.12 2.97
C GLU A 185 -25.54 1.86 3.34
N ILE A 186 -24.23 1.81 3.02
CA ILE A 186 -23.35 0.67 3.34
C ILE A 186 -22.61 0.88 4.68
N LEU A 187 -22.63 2.10 5.23
CA LEU A 187 -21.98 2.47 6.49
C LEU A 187 -22.77 2.07 7.75
N THR A 188 -23.66 1.08 7.64
CA THR A 188 -24.37 0.54 8.79
C THR A 188 -23.69 -0.74 9.29
N ASP A 189 -23.13 -0.61 10.49
CA ASP A 189 -22.66 -1.66 11.42
C ASP A 189 -21.24 -2.23 11.30
N GLN A 190 -20.52 -2.07 12.42
CA GLN A 190 -19.46 -2.92 12.98
C GLN A 190 -18.37 -3.50 12.07
N ASN A 191 -17.83 -2.72 11.14
CA ASN A 191 -16.50 -2.97 10.60
C ASN A 191 -15.41 -2.52 11.58
N TRP A 192 -14.26 -3.22 11.65
CA TRP A 192 -13.08 -2.81 12.45
C TRP A 192 -12.64 -1.36 12.13
N SER A 193 -12.92 -0.86 10.92
CA SER A 193 -12.72 0.55 10.56
C SER A 193 -13.46 1.50 11.50
N ASN A 194 -14.69 1.17 11.93
CA ASN A 194 -15.49 1.95 12.87
C ASN A 194 -14.94 1.90 14.30
N GLU A 195 -14.20 0.85 14.69
CA GLU A 195 -13.48 0.81 15.98
C GLU A 195 -12.21 1.66 15.96
N LEU A 196 -11.57 1.81 14.80
CA LEU A 196 -10.35 2.60 14.68
C LEU A 196 -10.63 4.10 14.52
N PHE A 197 -11.66 4.46 13.75
CA PHE A 197 -12.08 5.84 13.47
C PHE A 197 -13.61 5.91 13.26
N ALA A 198 -14.24 7.02 13.63
CA ALA A 198 -15.66 7.20 13.32
C ALA A 198 -15.86 7.45 11.81
N SER A 199 -16.93 6.90 11.22
CA SER A 199 -17.19 7.00 9.78
C SER A 199 -17.32 8.45 9.30
N SER A 200 -17.79 9.37 10.16
CA SER A 200 -17.85 10.80 9.87
C SER A 200 -16.48 11.47 9.80
N GLU A 201 -15.49 11.02 10.60
CA GLU A 201 -14.11 11.49 10.50
C GLU A 201 -13.49 11.02 9.18
N ALA A 202 -13.71 9.75 8.84
CA ALA A 202 -13.19 9.15 7.62
C ALA A 202 -13.71 9.85 6.36
N ALA A 203 -15.02 10.10 6.29
CA ALA A 203 -15.64 10.87 5.21
C ALA A 203 -15.09 12.32 5.15
N ALA A 204 -14.87 12.95 6.30
CA ALA A 204 -14.31 14.31 6.33
C ALA A 204 -12.88 14.35 5.77
N ILE A 205 -12.02 13.40 6.16
CA ILE A 205 -10.64 13.33 5.65
C ILE A 205 -10.62 13.05 4.15
N TYR A 206 -11.47 12.14 3.67
CA TYR A 206 -11.64 11.88 2.24
C TYR A 206 -11.97 13.16 1.47
N HIS A 207 -12.99 13.91 1.93
CA HIS A 207 -13.38 15.17 1.27
C HIS A 207 -12.27 16.23 1.32
N ILE A 208 -11.52 16.35 2.42
CA ILE A 208 -10.40 17.29 2.54
C ILE A 208 -9.31 16.95 1.52
N LEU A 209 -8.95 15.67 1.38
CA LEU A 209 -7.99 15.22 0.39
C LEU A 209 -8.47 15.47 -1.04
N PHE A 210 -9.74 15.18 -1.32
CA PHE A 210 -10.32 15.38 -2.63
C PHE A 210 -10.27 16.85 -3.05
N GLU A 211 -10.55 17.77 -2.13
CA GLU A 211 -10.44 19.20 -2.40
C GLU A 211 -8.98 19.66 -2.56
N SER A 212 -8.03 18.99 -1.92
CA SER A 212 -6.59 19.29 -2.05
C SER A 212 -6.04 19.01 -3.47
N GLU A 213 -6.69 18.15 -4.24
CA GLU A 213 -6.34 17.87 -5.64
C GLU A 213 -6.32 19.14 -6.50
N LYS A 214 -7.23 20.09 -6.23
CA LYS A 214 -7.32 21.37 -6.94
C LYS A 214 -6.07 22.21 -6.75
N ILE A 215 -5.45 22.13 -5.57
CA ILE A 215 -4.20 22.84 -5.24
C ILE A 215 -3.04 22.20 -6.00
N LEU A 216 -3.00 20.87 -6.00
CA LEU A 216 -1.97 20.08 -6.68
C LEU A 216 -2.10 20.08 -8.21
N LYS A 217 -3.30 20.41 -8.73
CA LYS A 217 -3.69 20.31 -10.14
C LYS A 217 -3.54 18.89 -10.69
N ILE A 218 -3.95 17.91 -9.89
CA ILE A 218 -3.94 16.49 -10.24
C ILE A 218 -5.31 15.89 -9.98
N HIS A 219 -5.47 14.60 -10.29
CA HIS A 219 -6.60 13.81 -9.85
C HIS A 219 -6.09 12.43 -9.44
N TYR A 220 -6.28 12.06 -8.17
CA TYR A 220 -5.92 10.74 -7.67
C TYR A 220 -6.96 9.72 -8.12
N PRO A 221 -6.54 8.51 -8.52
CA PRO A 221 -7.42 7.35 -8.58
C PRO A 221 -8.16 7.15 -7.25
N ASP A 222 -9.39 6.64 -7.32
CA ASP A 222 -10.25 6.44 -6.14
C ASP A 222 -9.57 5.55 -5.08
N ASP A 223 -8.89 4.47 -5.49
CA ASP A 223 -8.14 3.60 -4.58
C ASP A 223 -6.98 4.34 -3.88
N MET A 224 -6.31 5.25 -4.58
CA MET A 224 -5.22 6.04 -4.03
C MET A 224 -5.68 7.07 -3.01
N ILE A 225 -6.79 7.78 -3.30
CA ILE A 225 -7.33 8.74 -2.33
C ILE A 225 -7.84 8.03 -1.08
N GLU A 226 -8.36 6.81 -1.21
CA GLU A 226 -8.77 6.01 -0.07
C GLU A 226 -7.57 5.63 0.81
N ILE A 227 -6.50 5.08 0.22
CA ILE A 227 -5.27 4.71 0.94
C ILE A 227 -4.69 5.93 1.67
N LEU A 228 -4.63 7.07 0.98
CA LEU A 228 -4.10 8.31 1.54
C LEU A 228 -4.97 8.84 2.69
N SER A 229 -6.29 8.72 2.57
CA SER A 229 -7.24 9.08 3.62
C SER A 229 -7.04 8.22 4.87
N ILE A 230 -6.85 6.92 4.69
CA ILE A 230 -6.54 6.00 5.79
C ILE A 230 -5.23 6.38 6.46
N HIS A 231 -4.19 6.65 5.68
CA HIS A 231 -2.92 7.11 6.23
C HIS A 231 -3.12 8.36 7.09
N LEU A 232 -3.81 9.38 6.58
CA LEU A 232 -4.09 10.61 7.32
C LEU A 232 -4.89 10.37 8.61
N LEU A 233 -5.90 9.49 8.59
CA LEU A 233 -6.63 9.11 9.81
C LEU A 233 -5.68 8.53 10.87
N PHE A 234 -4.80 7.62 10.47
CA PHE A 234 -3.81 7.03 11.36
C PHE A 234 -2.80 8.06 11.88
N LEU A 235 -2.34 8.98 11.04
CA LEU A 235 -1.49 10.09 11.48
C LEU A 235 -2.19 10.95 12.53
N LEU A 236 -3.46 11.27 12.33
CA LEU A 236 -4.25 12.04 13.30
C LEU A 236 -4.43 11.32 14.62
N LYS A 237 -4.64 10.00 14.61
CA LYS A 237 -4.73 9.21 15.83
C LYS A 237 -3.41 9.18 16.59
N ARG A 238 -2.29 8.96 15.91
CA ARG A 238 -0.94 9.07 16.50
C ARG A 238 -0.71 10.47 17.08
N TYR A 239 -1.08 11.51 16.34
CA TYR A 239 -0.93 12.88 16.76
C TYR A 239 -1.75 13.21 18.02
N ARG A 240 -3.03 12.80 18.07
CA ARG A 240 -3.90 12.92 19.25
C ARG A 240 -3.34 12.20 20.49
N GLN A 241 -2.56 11.15 20.29
CA GLN A 241 -1.82 10.43 21.36
C GLN A 241 -0.50 11.12 21.77
N GLY A 242 -0.24 12.34 21.27
CA GLY A 242 0.99 13.09 21.52
C GLY A 242 2.22 12.53 20.79
N LYS A 243 2.01 11.70 19.75
CA LYS A 243 3.10 11.07 18.98
C LYS A 243 3.35 11.88 17.71
N ILE A 244 4.26 12.85 17.84
CA ILE A 244 4.55 13.85 16.80
C ILE A 244 5.77 13.40 15.99
N MET A 245 5.73 13.65 14.69
CA MET A 245 6.90 13.50 13.82
C MET A 245 7.96 14.57 14.13
N ALA A 246 9.23 14.18 14.07
CA ALA A 246 10.34 15.13 14.09
C ALA A 246 10.98 15.12 12.71
N MET A 247 10.85 16.22 11.98
CA MET A 247 11.42 16.38 10.64
C MET A 247 12.76 17.11 10.72
N ASP A 248 13.72 16.73 9.89
CA ASP A 248 15.02 17.39 9.87
C ASP A 248 14.87 18.85 9.39
N PRO A 249 15.58 19.83 9.97
CA PRO A 249 15.48 21.22 9.54
C PRO A 249 15.77 21.45 8.05
N MET A 250 16.71 20.70 7.46
CA MET A 250 17.00 20.80 6.02
C MET A 250 15.86 20.26 5.18
N GLU A 251 15.23 19.16 5.60
CA GLU A 251 14.04 18.61 4.93
C GLU A 251 12.89 19.62 4.89
N LYS A 252 12.68 20.36 5.98
CA LYS A 252 11.66 21.43 6.02
C LYS A 252 11.94 22.53 5.00
N VAL A 253 13.20 22.92 4.84
CA VAL A 253 13.60 23.95 3.85
C VAL A 253 13.27 23.49 2.43
N ILE A 254 13.52 22.22 2.12
CA ILE A 254 13.26 21.62 0.80
C ILE A 254 11.76 21.44 0.54
N LEU A 255 11.01 21.01 1.56
CA LEU A 255 9.58 20.71 1.40
C LEU A 255 8.72 21.97 1.28
N LYS A 256 9.00 23.01 2.09
CA LYS A 256 8.14 24.20 2.21
C LYS A 256 7.82 24.93 0.89
N PRO A 257 8.73 25.04 -0.09
CA PRO A 257 8.45 25.65 -1.38
C PRO A 257 7.59 24.81 -2.34
N SER A 258 7.33 23.54 -2.03
CA SER A 258 6.64 22.62 -2.93
C SER A 258 5.12 22.87 -3.01
N ALA A 259 4.49 22.49 -4.12
CA ALA A 259 3.04 22.52 -4.25
C ALA A 259 2.37 21.53 -3.28
N GLU A 260 3.06 20.43 -2.97
CA GLU A 260 2.61 19.43 -2.01
C GLU A 260 2.59 19.98 -0.58
N TYR A 261 3.52 20.86 -0.22
CA TYR A 261 3.45 21.57 1.06
C TYR A 261 2.28 22.55 1.12
N GLN A 262 1.98 23.25 0.03
CA GLN A 262 0.80 24.13 -0.04
C GLN A 262 -0.51 23.33 0.14
N ALA A 263 -0.60 22.16 -0.49
CA ALA A 263 -1.74 21.26 -0.29
C ALA A 263 -1.79 20.70 1.14
N ALA A 264 -0.64 20.35 1.73
CA ALA A 264 -0.55 19.93 3.12
C ALA A 264 -0.97 21.01 4.11
N GLN A 265 -0.64 22.29 3.85
CA GLN A 265 -1.12 23.43 4.64
C GLN A 265 -2.65 23.53 4.61
N TYR A 266 -3.25 23.46 3.42
CA TYR A 266 -4.71 23.43 3.28
C TYR A 266 -5.33 22.26 4.06
N ILE A 267 -4.82 21.04 3.88
CA ILE A 267 -5.29 19.86 4.60
C ILE A 267 -5.17 20.07 6.12
N GLY A 268 -4.03 20.60 6.58
CA GLY A 268 -3.77 20.90 7.98
C GLY A 268 -4.75 21.93 8.56
N GLU A 269 -5.07 22.99 7.82
CA GLU A 269 -6.06 24.00 8.21
C GLU A 269 -7.46 23.40 8.32
N GLN A 270 -7.90 22.62 7.33
CA GLN A 270 -9.21 21.97 7.34
C GLN A 270 -9.34 20.97 8.50
N ILE A 271 -8.28 20.19 8.76
CA ILE A 271 -8.21 19.28 9.90
C ILE A 271 -8.25 20.06 11.23
N ALA A 272 -7.47 21.14 11.34
CA ALA A 272 -7.42 21.97 12.54
C ALA A 272 -8.81 22.52 12.89
N GLU A 273 -9.54 23.03 11.89
CA GLU A 273 -10.90 23.54 12.05
C GLU A 273 -11.90 22.41 12.39
N LYS A 274 -11.89 21.31 11.63
CA LYS A 274 -12.84 20.21 11.78
C LYS A 274 -12.71 19.47 13.11
N PHE A 275 -11.48 19.25 13.56
CA PHE A 275 -11.17 18.42 14.72
C PHE A 275 -10.71 19.20 15.95
N ASN A 276 -10.69 20.54 15.86
CA ASN A 276 -10.23 21.45 16.91
C ASN A 276 -8.82 21.08 17.41
N LEU A 277 -7.89 20.93 16.46
CA LEU A 277 -6.49 20.58 16.71
C LEU A 277 -5.57 21.71 16.23
N THR A 278 -4.36 21.75 16.76
CA THR A 278 -3.27 22.53 16.16
C THR A 278 -2.35 21.56 15.43
N ILE A 279 -2.03 21.79 14.16
CA ILE A 279 -1.13 20.91 13.39
C ILE A 279 0.25 21.58 13.29
N PRO A 280 1.32 21.00 13.86
CA PRO A 280 2.64 21.60 13.82
C PRO A 280 3.29 21.45 12.44
N ASP A 281 4.27 22.32 12.14
CA ASP A 281 5.00 22.34 10.86
C ASP A 281 5.57 20.97 10.45
N ASP A 282 6.04 20.17 11.42
CA ASP A 282 6.61 18.84 11.17
C ASP A 282 5.57 17.85 10.63
N GLU A 283 4.32 17.95 11.10
CA GLU A 283 3.22 17.14 10.58
C GLU A 283 2.81 17.60 9.18
N LEU A 284 2.80 18.91 8.92
CA LEU A 284 2.55 19.44 7.57
C LEU A 284 3.62 18.97 6.58
N CYS A 285 4.90 19.00 6.99
CA CYS A 285 6.00 18.49 6.19
C CYS A 285 5.84 16.97 5.92
N TYR A 286 5.46 16.19 6.94
CA TYR A 286 5.24 14.76 6.76
C TYR A 286 4.05 14.46 5.82
N ILE A 287 2.93 15.17 5.96
CA ILE A 287 1.79 15.07 5.02
C ILE A 287 2.25 15.41 3.60
N SER A 288 3.11 16.42 3.43
CA SER A 288 3.67 16.79 2.12
C SER A 288 4.39 15.62 1.46
N VAL A 289 5.19 14.86 2.23
CA VAL A 289 5.87 13.65 1.75
C VAL A 289 4.86 12.61 1.28
N CYS A 290 3.80 12.36 2.06
CA CYS A 290 2.74 11.42 1.64
C CYS A 290 2.03 11.85 0.35
N LEU A 291 1.74 13.15 0.18
CA LEU A 291 1.13 13.67 -1.05
C LEU A 291 2.06 13.52 -2.27
N MET A 292 3.36 13.78 -2.07
CA MET A 292 4.37 13.58 -3.11
C MET A 292 4.42 12.12 -3.56
N GLU A 293 4.40 11.18 -2.62
CA GLU A 293 4.41 9.74 -2.94
C GLU A 293 3.17 9.34 -3.73
N ALA A 294 1.98 9.68 -3.24
CA ALA A 294 0.72 9.35 -3.91
C ALA A 294 0.65 9.93 -5.33
N LYS A 295 1.22 11.11 -5.57
CA LYS A 295 1.22 11.76 -6.88
C LYS A 295 2.07 11.03 -7.92
N ASN A 296 3.07 10.23 -7.52
CA ASN A 296 3.92 9.54 -8.49
C ASN A 296 3.30 8.27 -9.08
N GLU A 297 2.21 7.76 -8.50
CA GLU A 297 1.37 6.73 -9.16
C GLU A 297 0.43 7.36 -10.21
N VAL A 298 0.25 8.68 -10.16
CA VAL A 298 -0.57 9.45 -11.08
C VAL A 298 0.36 10.21 -12.02
N TYR A 299 0.50 9.74 -13.26
CA TYR A 299 1.29 10.47 -14.25
C TYR A 299 0.87 11.95 -14.34
N CYS A 300 1.73 12.86 -13.90
CA CYS A 300 1.45 14.30 -13.89
C CYS A 300 2.55 15.05 -14.65
N PRO A 301 2.25 15.61 -15.84
CA PRO A 301 3.15 16.53 -16.51
C PRO A 301 3.07 17.90 -15.81
N ASN A 302 4.23 18.39 -15.37
CA ASN A 302 4.49 19.73 -14.80
C ASN A 302 4.08 19.98 -13.34
N ASN A 303 5.08 20.07 -12.47
CA ASN A 303 5.44 21.30 -11.72
C ASN A 303 6.40 20.96 -10.56
N ALA A 304 7.58 21.60 -10.53
CA ALA A 304 8.33 21.84 -9.29
C ALA A 304 9.39 22.95 -9.44
N GLY A 305 9.42 23.90 -8.48
CA GLY A 305 10.53 24.41 -7.64
C GLY A 305 11.96 24.72 -8.16
N GLU A 306 12.15 25.65 -9.09
CA GLU A 306 13.36 25.93 -9.90
C GLU A 306 14.81 25.72 -9.36
N ASN A 307 15.13 25.76 -8.06
CA ASN A 307 16.54 25.77 -7.59
C ASN A 307 17.15 24.41 -7.18
N GLU A 308 16.44 23.56 -6.44
CA GLU A 308 16.94 22.21 -6.08
C GLU A 308 16.73 21.21 -7.23
N LEU A 309 15.83 21.53 -8.15
CA LEU A 309 15.65 20.82 -9.42
C LEU A 309 16.90 20.78 -10.29
N LEU A 310 17.77 21.77 -10.19
CA LEU A 310 18.94 21.86 -11.06
C LEU A 310 19.99 20.81 -10.71
N ILE A 311 20.15 20.48 -9.42
CA ILE A 311 21.13 19.47 -8.97
C ILE A 311 20.67 18.08 -9.38
N LEU A 312 19.40 17.74 -9.14
CA LEU A 312 18.84 16.45 -9.53
C LEU A 312 18.81 16.28 -11.06
N LYS A 313 18.48 17.33 -11.82
CA LYS A 313 18.56 17.29 -13.29
C LYS A 313 19.99 17.05 -13.77
N LYS A 314 20.98 17.78 -13.25
CA LYS A 314 22.40 17.55 -13.59
C LYS A 314 22.88 16.14 -13.22
N LEU A 315 22.38 15.60 -12.10
CA LEU A 315 22.67 14.24 -11.69
C LEU A 315 22.13 13.23 -12.72
N ILE A 316 20.89 13.43 -13.16
CA ILE A 316 20.23 12.58 -14.15
C ILE A 316 20.94 12.67 -15.50
N GLU A 317 21.24 13.88 -15.97
CA GLU A 317 22.02 14.10 -17.20
C GLU A 317 23.34 13.33 -17.15
N LYS A 318 24.02 13.34 -15.99
CA LYS A 318 25.26 12.58 -15.76
C LYS A 318 25.03 11.08 -15.75
N MET A 319 24.01 10.59 -15.05
CA MET A 319 23.67 9.16 -15.03
C MET A 319 23.34 8.63 -16.42
N VAL A 320 22.55 9.37 -17.21
CA VAL A 320 22.19 8.99 -18.57
C VAL A 320 23.41 9.00 -19.48
N LYS A 321 24.25 10.05 -19.38
CA LYS A 321 25.48 10.13 -20.16
C LYS A 321 26.44 8.98 -19.84
N ASP A 322 26.70 8.72 -18.57
CA ASP A 322 27.61 7.64 -18.16
C ASP A 322 27.05 6.27 -18.57
N PHE A 323 25.72 6.11 -18.61
CA PHE A 323 25.08 4.90 -19.15
C PHE A 323 25.35 4.74 -20.65
N GLU A 324 25.17 5.79 -21.45
CA GLU A 324 25.48 5.77 -22.89
C GLU A 324 26.96 5.47 -23.14
N ASP A 325 27.86 6.13 -22.40
CA ASP A 325 29.31 6.00 -22.55
C ASP A 325 29.81 4.61 -22.12
N ASP A 326 29.36 4.07 -20.99
CA ASP A 326 29.83 2.78 -20.45
C ASP A 326 29.33 1.58 -21.25
N PHE A 327 28.13 1.67 -21.83
CA PHE A 327 27.48 0.56 -22.54
C PHE A 327 27.42 0.73 -24.05
N GLN A 328 27.88 1.86 -24.59
CA GLN A 328 27.90 2.17 -26.02
C GLN A 328 26.49 2.06 -26.65
N LEU A 329 25.50 2.61 -25.96
CA LEU A 329 24.09 2.62 -26.35
C LEU A 329 23.61 4.05 -26.58
N ALA A 330 22.53 4.18 -27.37
CA ALA A 330 21.83 5.45 -27.57
C ALA A 330 20.37 5.34 -27.09
N PHE A 331 19.81 6.46 -26.64
CA PHE A 331 18.41 6.55 -26.24
C PHE A 331 17.57 7.28 -27.31
N ARG A 332 16.40 6.72 -27.66
CA ARG A 332 15.52 7.25 -28.72
C ARG A 332 14.99 8.66 -28.44
N ASN A 333 14.86 9.02 -27.16
CA ASN A 333 14.37 10.31 -26.73
C ASN A 333 14.93 10.63 -25.34
N LYS A 334 16.10 11.26 -25.32
CA LYS A 334 16.87 11.53 -24.11
C LYS A 334 16.13 12.49 -23.17
N GLU A 335 15.49 13.51 -23.72
CA GLU A 335 14.73 14.49 -22.93
C GLU A 335 13.57 13.84 -22.17
N VAL A 336 12.86 12.91 -22.82
CA VAL A 336 11.74 12.18 -22.16
C VAL A 336 12.25 11.16 -21.16
N LEU A 337 13.37 10.47 -21.43
CA LEU A 337 14.03 9.60 -20.44
C LEU A 337 14.45 10.40 -19.20
N GLU A 338 15.16 11.52 -19.38
CA GLU A 338 15.62 12.38 -18.29
C GLU A 338 14.43 12.93 -17.49
N GLN A 339 13.34 13.30 -18.16
CA GLN A 339 12.12 13.73 -17.48
C GLN A 339 11.46 12.58 -16.70
N SER A 340 11.42 11.38 -17.26
CA SER A 340 10.86 10.19 -16.59
C SER A 340 11.68 9.81 -15.36
N LEU A 341 13.01 9.76 -15.50
CA LEU A 341 13.96 9.58 -14.41
C LEU A 341 13.83 10.69 -13.37
N TYR A 342 13.59 11.94 -13.80
CA TYR A 342 13.42 13.06 -12.89
C TYR A 342 12.22 12.86 -11.96
N PHE A 343 11.06 12.49 -12.49
CA PHE A 343 9.89 12.23 -11.64
C PHE A 343 10.13 11.03 -10.73
N HIS A 344 10.68 9.94 -11.26
CA HIS A 344 10.96 8.75 -10.48
C HIS A 344 11.98 9.01 -9.36
N LEU A 345 13.11 9.63 -9.67
CA LEU A 345 14.19 9.87 -8.71
C LEU A 345 13.86 10.98 -7.71
N LYS A 346 13.04 11.97 -8.09
CA LYS A 346 12.50 12.93 -7.13
C LYS A 346 11.68 12.20 -6.05
N SER A 347 10.89 11.21 -6.45
CA SER A 347 10.13 10.35 -5.54
C SER A 347 11.03 9.41 -4.74
N ALA A 348 11.93 8.70 -5.43
CA ALA A 348 12.85 7.75 -4.83
C ALA A 348 13.74 8.43 -3.78
N TYR A 349 14.21 9.65 -4.05
CA TYR A 349 14.96 10.47 -3.09
C TYR A 349 14.23 10.54 -1.75
N TYR A 350 12.94 10.89 -1.75
CA TYR A 350 12.16 10.94 -0.51
C TYR A 350 11.96 9.55 0.09
N ARG A 351 11.65 8.51 -0.72
CA ARG A 351 11.54 7.14 -0.21
C ARG A 351 12.84 6.65 0.46
N ILE A 352 14.01 6.98 -0.09
CA ILE A 352 15.32 6.59 0.42
C ILE A 352 15.71 7.41 1.66
N ILE A 353 15.46 8.73 1.64
CA ILE A 353 15.77 9.61 2.77
C ILE A 353 14.91 9.25 3.98
N TYR A 354 13.60 9.14 3.77
CA TYR A 354 12.63 8.70 4.78
C TYR A 354 12.61 7.18 4.95
N ARG A 355 13.45 6.40 4.26
CA ARG A 355 13.48 4.93 4.40
C ARG A 355 12.10 4.28 4.22
N LEU A 356 11.21 4.86 3.43
CA LEU A 356 9.91 4.30 3.06
C LEU A 356 10.07 3.21 1.99
N GLU A 357 11.21 2.49 2.03
CA GLU A 357 11.61 1.48 1.05
C GLU A 357 10.48 0.48 0.84
N PHE A 358 9.95 0.50 -0.37
CA PHE A 358 8.89 -0.37 -0.84
C PHE A 358 9.52 -1.70 -1.27
N GLU A 359 9.02 -2.82 -0.74
CA GLU A 359 9.28 -4.13 -1.34
C GLU A 359 8.54 -4.15 -2.67
N ASN A 360 9.25 -3.92 -3.78
CA ASN A 360 8.63 -3.97 -5.09
C ASN A 360 8.33 -5.45 -5.41
N PRO A 361 7.05 -5.87 -5.47
CA PRO A 361 6.70 -7.27 -5.72
C PRO A 361 7.18 -7.75 -7.10
N LEU A 362 7.51 -6.83 -8.01
CA LEU A 362 8.07 -7.12 -9.32
C LEU A 362 9.60 -7.06 -9.36
N ALA A 363 10.30 -6.60 -8.31
CA ALA A 363 11.76 -6.45 -8.34
C ALA A 363 12.47 -7.77 -8.67
N ALA A 364 12.09 -8.87 -8.02
CA ALA A 364 12.66 -10.19 -8.32
C ALA A 364 12.41 -10.62 -9.79
N THR A 365 11.25 -10.28 -10.33
CA THR A 365 10.89 -10.55 -11.74
C THR A 365 11.71 -9.69 -12.69
N ILE A 366 11.88 -8.40 -12.39
CA ILE A 366 12.68 -7.46 -13.19
C ILE A 366 14.14 -7.89 -13.19
N ILE A 367 14.72 -8.16 -12.02
CA ILE A 367 16.12 -8.59 -11.86
C ILE A 367 16.38 -9.89 -12.64
N SER A 368 15.43 -10.83 -12.63
CA SER A 368 15.58 -12.09 -13.37
C SER A 368 15.44 -11.94 -14.89
N HIS A 369 14.51 -11.11 -15.39
CA HIS A 369 14.25 -10.96 -16.83
C HIS A 369 15.15 -9.93 -17.51
N TYR A 370 15.62 -8.93 -16.77
CA TYR A 370 16.43 -7.80 -17.26
C TYR A 370 17.74 -7.71 -16.47
N SER A 371 18.38 -8.85 -16.22
CA SER A 371 19.58 -8.95 -15.38
C SER A 371 20.74 -8.09 -15.88
N ASP A 372 21.02 -8.10 -17.19
CA ASP A 372 22.08 -7.28 -17.79
C ASP A 372 21.79 -5.78 -17.55
N LEU A 373 20.60 -5.32 -17.90
CA LEU A 373 20.16 -3.94 -17.71
C LEU A 373 20.17 -3.51 -16.22
N PHE A 374 19.85 -4.42 -15.30
CA PHE A 374 19.93 -4.17 -13.87
C PHE A 374 21.38 -3.95 -13.41
N GLU A 375 22.31 -4.81 -13.82
CA GLU A 375 23.74 -4.67 -13.48
C GLU A 375 24.37 -3.44 -14.14
N GLU A 376 23.94 -3.09 -15.35
CA GLU A 376 24.31 -1.85 -16.04
C GLU A 376 23.82 -0.61 -15.26
N THR A 377 22.55 -0.62 -14.84
CA THR A 377 21.96 0.45 -14.04
C THR A 377 22.69 0.61 -12.70
N LYS A 378 23.09 -0.49 -12.07
CA LYS A 378 23.86 -0.48 -10.82
C LYS A 378 25.24 0.17 -10.97
N LYS A 379 25.82 0.17 -12.17
CA LYS A 379 27.10 0.85 -12.41
C LYS A 379 26.95 2.36 -12.46
N VAL A 380 25.79 2.90 -12.85
CA VAL A 380 25.55 4.35 -12.89
C VAL A 380 24.83 4.89 -11.64
N ILE A 381 24.25 4.02 -10.81
CA ILE A 381 23.51 4.43 -9.60
C ILE A 381 24.41 5.10 -8.55
N HIS A 382 25.72 4.87 -8.61
CA HIS A 382 26.68 5.44 -7.67
C HIS A 382 26.62 6.98 -7.62
N HIS A 383 26.24 7.66 -8.70
CA HIS A 383 26.03 9.11 -8.70
C HIS A 383 24.94 9.49 -7.69
N LEU A 384 23.83 8.75 -7.69
CA LEU A 384 22.72 8.95 -6.77
C LEU A 384 23.10 8.57 -5.33
N GLU A 385 23.80 7.46 -5.13
CA GLU A 385 24.29 7.04 -3.82
C GLU A 385 25.23 8.07 -3.19
N GLN A 386 26.13 8.64 -3.99
CA GLN A 386 27.03 9.71 -3.55
C GLN A 386 26.29 11.00 -3.21
N ALA A 387 25.27 11.36 -4.01
CA ALA A 387 24.47 12.55 -3.75
C ALA A 387 23.60 12.41 -2.49
N ILE A 388 23.07 11.21 -2.22
CA ILE A 388 22.19 10.91 -1.09
C ILE A 388 22.98 10.53 0.18
N GLY A 389 24.20 10.00 0.03
CA GLY A 389 25.01 9.48 1.13
C GLY A 389 24.51 8.15 1.69
N LYS A 390 23.73 7.38 0.92
CA LYS A 390 23.18 6.07 1.28
C LYS A 390 23.23 5.13 0.07
N GLU A 391 23.36 3.84 0.31
CA GLU A 391 23.18 2.81 -0.72
C GLU A 391 21.72 2.76 -1.18
N ILE A 392 21.51 2.51 -2.47
CA ILE A 392 20.17 2.34 -3.03
C ILE A 392 19.81 0.85 -3.02
N SER A 393 18.59 0.52 -2.57
CA SER A 393 18.13 -0.87 -2.53
C SER A 393 18.00 -1.46 -3.94
N ASN A 394 18.18 -2.79 -4.06
CA ASN A 394 18.02 -3.47 -5.35
C ASN A 394 16.62 -3.27 -5.94
N ASP A 395 15.59 -3.12 -5.12
CA ASP A 395 14.22 -2.89 -5.57
C ASP A 395 14.07 -1.54 -6.31
N GLU A 396 14.75 -0.50 -5.81
CA GLU A 396 14.80 0.81 -6.47
C GLU A 396 15.69 0.79 -7.71
N VAL A 397 16.84 0.13 -7.66
CA VAL A 397 17.69 -0.07 -8.84
C VAL A 397 16.93 -0.78 -9.95
N ALA A 398 16.10 -1.78 -9.62
CA ALA A 398 15.27 -2.49 -10.59
C ALA A 398 14.21 -1.59 -11.24
N LEU A 399 13.61 -0.65 -10.50
CA LEU A 399 12.67 0.31 -11.08
C LEU A 399 13.38 1.31 -12.00
N ILE A 400 14.53 1.84 -11.58
CA ILE A 400 15.35 2.74 -12.39
C ILE A 400 15.81 2.04 -13.68
N ALA A 401 16.16 0.75 -13.60
CA ALA A 401 16.52 -0.05 -14.76
C ALA A 401 15.39 -0.09 -15.79
N MET A 402 14.13 -0.20 -15.36
CA MET A 402 12.99 -0.14 -16.29
C MET A 402 12.84 1.22 -16.97
N HIS A 403 13.18 2.32 -16.29
CA HIS A 403 13.23 3.63 -16.92
C HIS A 403 14.29 3.66 -18.02
N PHE A 404 15.50 3.16 -17.81
CA PHE A 404 16.49 3.07 -18.89
C PHE A 404 16.03 2.16 -20.04
N GLY A 405 15.60 0.93 -19.73
CA GLY A 405 15.19 -0.07 -20.72
C GLY A 405 14.04 0.33 -21.62
N GLY A 406 13.13 1.19 -21.12
CA GLY A 406 12.02 1.72 -21.92
C GLY A 406 12.45 2.60 -23.10
N TRP A 407 13.67 3.12 -23.09
CA TRP A 407 14.14 4.12 -24.06
C TRP A 407 15.40 3.71 -24.84
N ILE A 408 16.01 2.54 -24.53
CA ILE A 408 17.17 2.02 -25.27
C ILE A 408 16.82 1.81 -26.74
N GLU A 409 17.67 2.31 -27.64
CA GLU A 409 17.60 1.97 -29.05
C GLU A 409 17.93 0.50 -29.26
N LYS A 410 16.94 -0.29 -29.69
CA LYS A 410 17.21 -1.64 -30.18
C LYS A 410 18.01 -1.56 -31.49
N PRO A 411 19.20 -2.16 -31.57
CA PRO A 411 19.91 -2.27 -32.84
C PRO A 411 19.08 -3.14 -33.79
N GLY A 412 18.67 -2.58 -34.94
CA GLY A 412 18.07 -3.37 -36.04
C GLY A 412 16.56 -3.27 -36.25
N LEU A 413 15.86 -2.25 -35.74
CA LEU A 413 14.53 -1.88 -36.25
C LEU A 413 14.65 -0.57 -37.03
N GLU A 414 15.33 -0.64 -38.18
CA GLU A 414 15.19 0.36 -39.23
C GLU A 414 13.77 0.25 -39.80
N ASN A 415 13.07 1.38 -39.82
CA ASN A 415 12.03 1.77 -40.78
C ASN A 415 11.26 0.63 -41.48
N ASP A 416 10.11 0.26 -40.90
CA ASP A 416 9.00 -0.28 -41.70
C ASP A 416 7.89 0.79 -41.78
N ASP A 417 8.29 1.98 -42.26
CA ASP A 417 7.37 2.86 -42.98
C ASP A 417 7.33 2.34 -44.42
N GLY A 418 6.39 1.41 -44.67
CA GLY A 418 6.39 0.62 -45.89
C GLY A 418 5.09 -0.07 -46.27
N ALA A 419 3.93 0.58 -46.14
CA ALA A 419 2.77 0.53 -47.07
C ALA A 419 1.54 1.26 -46.54
#